data_AF-A0A484RBN0-F1
#
_entry.id   AF-A0A484RBN0-F1
#
_cell.length_a   1.000
_cell.length_b   1.000
_cell.length_c   1.000
_cell.angle_alpha   90.00
_cell.angle_beta   90.00
_cell.angle_gamma   90.00
#
_symmetry.space_group_name_H-M   'P 1'
#
loop_
_entity.id
_entity.type
_entity.pdbx_description
1 polymer ?
#
loop_
_entity_poly.entity_id
_entity_poly.type
_entity_poly.pdbx_seq_one_letter_code
_entity_poly.pdbx_strand_id
1 'polypeptide(L)'
;MSNSDRLLDLLTPRRLALALVGLPLLLAAIYYTFIAAERYVSESIVVVRQARETSSGTSGLMTMLAGINPASTEDTLYLQRYILSMDMLTHLQEKLDLRKHYQQHRLDVPYHLSAGSSQEDLLAYYRSRVSAHYDDQVGLLVISVQGFDAAFAQAVNQEILKKSEEFVNDISHQIAREQLKFALEERASAQQTYEESKQALLRFQNQHGVFDPMNTGASRSALMANLEGELAQAQAELYALQQSYGARSPTVRNHQVQIEALERQLEAERRRLVAAGGGEGRINELASRYESLVLQARIAEQAYTMSVAGAESARIEGVRKLKTLAVISRPTQPDEALYPRVAYGLLTLLVGLGMLYGVVRFAVATIRDHKD
;
A
#
# COMPACT_ATOMS: atom_id res chain seq x y z
N MET A 1 45.06 -69.08 16.48
CA MET A 1 44.99 -67.64 16.76
C MET A 1 44.02 -67.03 15.77
N SER A 2 42.83 -66.68 16.28
CA SER A 2 41.70 -66.25 15.46
C SER A 2 41.96 -64.84 14.90
N ASN A 3 41.38 -64.51 13.73
CA ASN A 3 41.46 -63.17 13.13
C ASN A 3 40.97 -62.04 14.07
N SER A 4 40.19 -62.38 15.11
CA SER A 4 39.74 -61.44 16.15
C SER A 4 40.88 -60.87 16.99
N ASP A 5 41.96 -61.62 17.21
CA ASP A 5 43.03 -61.23 18.14
C ASP A 5 44.03 -60.29 17.44
N ARG A 6 44.22 -60.46 16.13
CA ARG A 6 45.00 -59.53 15.28
C ARG A 6 44.35 -58.15 15.16
N LEU A 7 43.02 -58.08 15.14
CA LEU A 7 42.29 -56.81 15.09
C LEU A 7 42.38 -56.04 16.42
N LEU A 8 42.39 -56.75 17.55
CA LEU A 8 42.54 -56.13 18.88
C LEU A 8 43.98 -55.64 19.15
N ASP A 9 45.00 -56.32 18.60
CA ASP A 9 46.40 -55.86 18.67
C ASP A 9 46.69 -54.61 17.80
N LEU A 10 45.91 -54.41 16.73
CA LEU A 10 45.99 -53.19 15.90
C LEU A 10 45.40 -51.96 16.63
N LEU A 11 44.52 -52.15 17.61
CA LEU A 11 43.82 -51.12 18.39
C LEU A 11 44.62 -50.66 19.62
N THR A 12 45.94 -50.49 19.50
CA THR A 12 46.71 -49.84 20.58
C THR A 12 46.28 -48.37 20.73
N PRO A 13 46.18 -47.84 21.97
CA PRO A 13 45.61 -46.51 22.22
C PRO A 13 46.32 -45.39 21.46
N ARG A 14 47.63 -45.55 21.21
CA ARG A 14 48.44 -44.62 20.41
C ARG A 14 48.09 -44.66 18.91
N ARG A 15 47.89 -45.84 18.33
CA ARG A 15 47.53 -45.98 16.90
C ARG A 15 46.11 -45.52 16.65
N LEU A 16 45.21 -45.79 17.58
CA LEU A 16 43.81 -45.35 17.52
C LEU A 16 43.70 -43.82 17.64
N ALA A 17 44.45 -43.21 18.56
CA ALA A 17 44.55 -41.74 18.64
C ALA A 17 45.16 -41.12 17.38
N LEU A 18 46.23 -41.72 16.83
CA LEU A 18 46.87 -41.21 15.61
C LEU A 18 45.95 -41.33 14.39
N ALA A 19 45.24 -42.45 14.23
CA ALA A 19 44.37 -42.69 13.08
C ALA A 19 43.06 -41.89 13.17
N LEU A 20 42.47 -41.76 14.36
CA LEU A 20 41.17 -41.12 14.55
C LEU A 20 41.28 -39.61 14.80
N VAL A 21 42.38 -39.14 15.39
CA VAL A 21 42.57 -37.70 15.69
C VAL A 21 43.69 -37.12 14.84
N GLY A 22 44.87 -37.73 14.86
CA GLY A 22 46.06 -37.19 14.20
C GLY A 22 45.93 -37.06 12.68
N LEU A 23 45.53 -38.13 12.00
CA LEU A 23 45.38 -38.17 10.54
C LEU A 23 44.30 -37.19 10.04
N PRO A 24 43.05 -37.20 10.53
CA PRO A 24 42.04 -36.24 10.07
C PRO A 24 42.38 -34.78 10.44
N LEU A 25 43.02 -34.52 11.58
CA LEU A 25 43.49 -33.17 11.92
C LEU A 25 44.58 -32.68 10.96
N LEU A 26 45.53 -33.56 10.59
CA LEU A 26 46.60 -33.23 9.64
C LEU A 26 46.04 -33.01 8.23
N LEU A 27 45.08 -33.83 7.79
CA LEU A 27 44.38 -33.62 6.51
C LEU A 27 43.59 -32.30 6.51
N ALA A 28 42.89 -31.98 7.60
CA ALA A 28 42.19 -30.72 7.74
C ALA A 28 43.14 -29.52 7.76
N ALA A 29 44.28 -29.63 8.43
CA ALA A 29 45.30 -28.59 8.44
C ALA A 29 45.83 -28.32 7.02
N ILE A 30 46.19 -29.37 6.28
CA ILE A 30 46.64 -29.25 4.88
C ILE A 30 45.55 -28.60 4.02
N TYR A 31 44.29 -29.02 4.17
CA TYR A 31 43.18 -28.43 3.43
C TYR A 31 43.02 -26.94 3.74
N TYR A 32 42.98 -26.55 5.02
CA TYR A 32 42.80 -25.15 5.40
C TYR A 32 43.98 -24.24 5.03
N THR A 33 45.21 -24.76 4.96
CA THR A 33 46.38 -23.94 4.63
C THR A 33 46.69 -23.87 3.14
N PHE A 34 46.37 -24.91 2.35
CA PHE A 34 46.78 -24.99 0.94
C PHE A 34 45.63 -25.04 -0.07
N ILE A 35 44.41 -25.41 0.35
CA ILE A 35 43.30 -25.69 -0.57
C ILE A 35 42.13 -24.73 -0.37
N ALA A 36 41.81 -24.40 0.88
CA ALA A 36 40.68 -23.55 1.22
C ALA A 36 40.87 -22.14 0.66
N ALA A 37 39.87 -21.65 -0.08
CA ALA A 37 39.91 -20.30 -0.62
C ALA A 37 39.55 -19.28 0.46
N GLU A 38 40.32 -18.19 0.51
CA GLU A 38 40.00 -17.02 1.31
C GLU A 38 38.67 -16.42 0.84
N ARG A 39 37.82 -16.05 1.80
CA ARG A 39 36.54 -15.38 1.51
C ARG A 39 36.44 -14.08 2.28
N TYR A 40 36.16 -13.03 1.52
CA TYR A 40 35.99 -11.66 1.95
C TYR A 40 34.50 -11.38 2.12
N VAL A 41 34.14 -10.61 3.15
CA VAL A 41 32.74 -10.30 3.48
C VAL A 41 32.53 -8.80 3.48
N SER A 42 31.78 -8.30 2.49
CA SER A 42 31.34 -6.91 2.43
C SER A 42 29.97 -6.78 3.08
N GLU A 43 29.83 -5.83 4.00
CA GLU A 43 28.59 -5.60 4.75
C GLU A 43 28.03 -4.20 4.50
N SER A 44 26.70 -4.10 4.46
CA SER A 44 25.99 -2.83 4.47
C SER A 44 24.78 -2.91 5.39
N ILE A 45 24.39 -1.75 5.93
CA ILE A 45 23.29 -1.64 6.89
C ILE A 45 22.30 -0.61 6.37
N VAL A 46 21.04 -1.03 6.23
CA VAL A 46 19.97 -0.20 5.65
C VAL A 46 18.70 -0.26 6.48
N VAL A 47 17.85 0.74 6.29
CA VAL A 47 16.50 0.79 6.87
C VAL A 47 15.55 1.46 5.88
N VAL A 48 14.32 0.93 5.76
CA VAL A 48 13.26 1.56 4.97
C VAL A 48 12.60 2.65 5.81
N ARG A 49 12.58 3.89 5.32
CA ARG A 49 11.97 5.03 6.00
C ARG A 49 10.95 5.73 5.12
N GLN A 50 9.87 6.20 5.73
CA GLN A 50 8.91 7.07 5.06
C GLN A 50 9.47 8.50 5.02
N ALA A 51 9.19 9.22 3.93
CA ALA A 51 9.56 10.61 3.74
C ALA A 51 9.05 11.46 4.91
N ARG A 52 9.96 12.24 5.49
CA ARG A 52 9.68 13.06 6.69
C ARG A 52 9.14 14.42 6.25
N GLU A 53 8.10 14.91 6.92
CA GLU A 53 7.95 16.35 7.14
C GLU A 53 8.05 16.66 8.64
N THR A 54 8.85 17.68 8.93
CA THR A 54 8.77 18.51 10.13
C THR A 54 7.36 19.07 10.25
N SER A 55 6.51 18.41 11.03
CA SER A 55 5.16 18.90 11.36
C SER A 55 5.26 20.24 12.09
N SER A 56 5.07 21.34 11.38
CA SER A 56 5.02 22.71 11.93
C SER A 56 3.66 23.08 12.54
N GLY A 57 2.94 22.12 13.14
CA GLY A 57 1.55 22.36 13.58
C GLY A 57 0.98 21.49 14.70
N THR A 58 1.72 20.51 15.22
CA THR A 58 1.24 19.67 16.33
C THR A 58 2.15 19.81 17.55
N SER A 59 1.53 20.23 18.65
CA SER A 59 2.07 20.46 19.98
C SER A 59 3.33 19.62 20.30
N GLY A 60 4.46 20.31 20.54
CA GLY A 60 5.81 19.76 20.56
C GLY A 60 6.11 18.67 21.60
N LEU A 61 5.18 18.35 22.50
CA LEU A 61 5.36 17.28 23.49
C LEU A 61 5.02 15.89 22.94
N MET A 62 4.00 15.75 22.08
CA MET A 62 3.65 14.46 21.47
C MET A 62 4.60 14.08 20.33
N THR A 63 5.14 15.06 19.60
CA THR A 63 6.13 14.82 18.55
C THR A 63 7.51 14.46 19.11
N MET A 64 7.87 14.92 20.32
CA MET A 64 9.07 14.45 21.03
C MET A 64 8.92 13.02 21.54
N LEU A 65 7.72 12.62 21.98
CA LEU A 65 7.43 11.24 22.40
C LEU A 65 7.27 10.29 21.19
N ALA A 66 6.80 10.79 20.05
CA ALA A 66 6.64 10.04 18.79
C ALA A 66 7.87 10.15 17.86
N GLY A 67 9.02 10.61 18.37
CA GLY A 67 10.25 10.91 17.60
C GLY A 67 10.90 9.73 16.86
N ILE A 68 10.27 8.56 16.84
CA ILE A 68 10.68 7.41 16.06
C ILE A 68 9.54 7.16 15.09
N ASN A 69 9.66 7.68 13.87
CA ASN A 69 8.87 7.17 12.75
C ASN A 69 9.24 5.67 12.67
N PRO A 70 8.34 4.73 13.01
CA PRO A 70 8.71 3.34 13.08
C PRO A 70 9.23 2.91 11.72
N ALA A 71 10.43 2.31 11.69
CA ALA A 71 10.89 1.61 10.51
C ALA A 71 9.76 0.66 10.09
N SER A 72 9.42 0.66 8.80
CA SER A 72 8.37 -0.22 8.34
C SER A 72 8.90 -1.64 8.27
N THR A 73 8.65 -2.40 9.36
CA THR A 73 9.06 -3.80 9.49
C THR A 73 8.62 -4.61 8.28
N GLU A 74 7.36 -4.43 7.84
CA GLU A 74 6.79 -5.14 6.70
C GLU A 74 7.57 -4.87 5.39
N ASP A 75 7.84 -3.60 5.04
CA ASP A 75 8.59 -3.30 3.82
C ASP A 75 10.04 -3.75 3.90
N THR A 76 10.63 -3.73 5.11
CA THR A 76 11.99 -4.22 5.32
C THR A 76 12.07 -5.74 5.11
N LEU A 77 11.03 -6.48 5.52
CA LEU A 77 10.90 -7.91 5.25
C LEU A 77 10.62 -8.19 3.76
N TYR A 78 9.84 -7.35 3.08
CA TYR A 78 9.67 -7.45 1.62
C TYR A 78 10.98 -7.23 0.88
N LEU A 79 11.76 -6.23 1.31
CA LEU A 79 13.08 -5.98 0.76
C LEU A 79 14.04 -7.16 1.02
N GLN A 80 14.03 -7.73 2.22
CA GLN A 80 14.81 -8.92 2.55
C GLN A 80 14.51 -10.09 1.59
N ARG A 81 13.21 -10.34 1.32
CA ARG A 81 12.78 -11.38 0.38
C ARG A 81 13.21 -11.06 -1.05
N TYR A 82 13.12 -9.80 -1.46
CA TYR A 82 13.56 -9.35 -2.77
C TYR A 82 15.06 -9.53 -2.98
N ILE A 83 15.89 -9.18 -1.99
CA ILE A 83 17.36 -9.39 -2.06
C ILE A 83 17.68 -10.88 -2.27
N LEU A 84 16.95 -11.80 -1.65
CA LEU A 84 17.16 -13.25 -1.78
C LEU A 84 16.37 -13.91 -2.93
N SER A 85 15.76 -13.11 -3.80
CA SER A 85 14.91 -13.58 -4.91
C SER A 85 15.71 -13.97 -6.15
N MET A 86 15.03 -14.64 -7.09
CA MET A 86 15.59 -14.92 -8.42
C MET A 86 15.80 -13.64 -9.24
N ASP A 87 14.96 -12.62 -9.03
CA ASP A 87 15.02 -11.36 -9.78
C ASP A 87 16.31 -10.60 -9.47
N MET A 88 16.68 -10.52 -8.17
CA MET A 88 17.95 -9.94 -7.75
C MET A 88 19.13 -10.75 -8.32
N LEU A 89 19.07 -12.08 -8.27
CA LEU A 89 20.12 -12.92 -8.86
C LEU A 89 20.29 -12.67 -10.36
N THR A 90 19.18 -12.59 -11.10
CA THR A 90 19.19 -12.35 -12.55
C THR A 90 19.82 -10.99 -12.86
N HIS A 91 19.42 -9.95 -12.14
CA HIS A 91 20.02 -8.61 -12.26
C HIS A 91 21.53 -8.62 -12.00
N LEU A 92 21.97 -9.24 -10.91
CA LEU A 92 23.39 -9.32 -10.57
C LEU A 92 24.18 -10.17 -11.57
N GLN A 93 23.58 -11.23 -12.11
CA GLN A 93 24.19 -12.08 -13.14
C GLN A 93 24.38 -11.29 -14.44
N GLU A 94 23.43 -10.47 -14.85
CA GLU A 94 23.54 -9.60 -16.03
C GLU A 94 24.60 -8.49 -15.86
N LYS A 95 24.72 -7.93 -14.65
CA LYS A 95 25.64 -6.81 -14.38
C LYS A 95 27.07 -7.22 -14.07
N LEU A 96 27.25 -8.29 -13.29
CA LEU A 96 28.54 -8.66 -12.70
C LEU A 96 29.00 -10.08 -13.07
N ASP A 97 28.18 -10.85 -13.79
CA ASP A 97 28.48 -12.23 -14.20
C ASP A 97 28.93 -13.11 -13.02
N LEU A 98 28.07 -13.19 -11.99
CA LEU A 98 28.28 -13.96 -10.76
C LEU A 98 28.78 -15.38 -11.02
N ARG A 99 28.16 -16.06 -11.99
CA ARG A 99 28.50 -17.43 -12.39
C ARG A 99 29.97 -17.56 -12.73
N LYS A 100 30.50 -16.66 -13.56
CA LYS A 100 31.91 -16.70 -13.97
C LYS A 100 32.85 -16.51 -12.79
N HIS A 101 32.56 -15.56 -11.89
CA HIS A 101 33.40 -15.30 -10.72
C HIS A 101 33.46 -16.52 -9.77
N TYR A 102 32.31 -17.10 -9.44
CA TYR A 102 32.26 -18.27 -8.55
C TYR A 102 32.78 -19.57 -9.18
N GLN A 103 32.88 -19.63 -10.51
CA GLN A 103 33.49 -20.75 -11.23
C GLN A 103 35.02 -20.67 -11.32
N GLN A 104 35.65 -19.51 -11.09
CA GLN A 104 37.10 -19.34 -11.24
C GLN A 104 37.91 -20.14 -10.21
N HIS A 105 37.38 -20.34 -9.00
CA HIS A 105 38.09 -21.01 -7.90
C HIS A 105 37.78 -22.51 -7.89
N ARG A 106 38.59 -23.30 -8.61
CA ARG A 106 38.37 -24.75 -8.83
C ARG A 106 38.93 -25.65 -7.72
N LEU A 107 39.87 -25.17 -6.92
CA LEU A 107 40.57 -25.98 -5.91
C LEU A 107 39.71 -26.21 -4.66
N ASP A 108 38.79 -25.31 -4.35
CA ASP A 108 37.91 -25.40 -3.18
C ASP A 108 36.57 -26.09 -3.52
N VAL A 109 36.63 -27.41 -3.69
CA VAL A 109 35.51 -28.28 -4.11
C VAL A 109 34.19 -28.06 -3.35
N PRO A 110 34.14 -27.97 -2.00
CA PRO A 110 32.87 -27.78 -1.28
C PRO A 110 32.25 -26.39 -1.48
N TYR A 111 33.04 -25.42 -1.92
CA TYR A 111 32.64 -24.02 -2.03
C TYR A 111 32.61 -23.52 -3.48
N HIS A 112 32.88 -24.39 -4.44
CA HIS A 112 32.92 -24.10 -5.87
C HIS A 112 31.54 -24.27 -6.53
N LEU A 113 31.22 -23.41 -7.49
CA LEU A 113 30.05 -23.57 -8.35
C LEU A 113 30.44 -24.34 -9.61
N SER A 114 29.76 -25.47 -9.89
CA SER A 114 30.08 -26.31 -11.04
C SER A 114 29.78 -25.62 -12.38
N ALA A 115 30.56 -25.93 -13.43
CA ALA A 115 30.42 -25.31 -14.75
C ALA A 115 29.05 -25.57 -15.41
N GLY A 116 28.43 -26.72 -15.11
CA GLY A 116 27.13 -27.14 -15.64
C GLY A 116 25.94 -26.89 -14.69
N SER A 117 26.10 -26.02 -13.68
CA SER A 117 25.05 -25.77 -12.69
C SER A 117 23.79 -25.18 -13.31
N SER A 118 22.61 -25.66 -12.90
CA SER A 118 21.32 -25.09 -13.30
C SER A 118 21.14 -23.66 -12.76
N GLN A 119 20.05 -22.99 -13.12
CA GLN A 119 19.73 -21.67 -12.57
C GLN A 119 19.34 -21.78 -11.09
N GLU A 120 18.69 -22.88 -10.71
CA GLU A 120 18.29 -23.24 -9.36
C GLU A 120 19.51 -23.48 -8.47
N ASP A 121 20.52 -24.18 -8.99
CA ASP A 121 21.79 -24.39 -8.29
C ASP A 121 22.51 -23.07 -8.05
N LEU A 122 22.51 -22.17 -9.04
CA LEU A 122 23.08 -20.83 -8.89
C LEU A 122 22.33 -20.02 -7.83
N LEU A 123 21.00 -20.15 -7.74
CA LEU A 123 20.19 -19.49 -6.72
C LEU A 123 20.46 -20.04 -5.32
N ALA A 124 20.54 -21.37 -5.17
CA ALA A 124 20.90 -21.99 -3.91
C ALA A 124 22.31 -21.54 -3.47
N TYR A 125 23.26 -21.51 -4.41
CA TYR A 125 24.61 -21.02 -4.16
C TYR A 125 24.61 -19.54 -3.76
N TYR A 126 23.91 -18.68 -4.50
CA TYR A 126 23.75 -17.26 -4.20
C TYR A 126 23.23 -17.03 -2.78
N ARG A 127 22.16 -17.75 -2.37
CA ARG A 127 21.59 -17.67 -1.01
C ARG A 127 22.52 -18.17 0.09
N SER A 128 23.53 -18.97 -0.25
CA SER A 128 24.58 -19.38 0.69
C SER A 128 25.70 -18.33 0.85
N ARG A 129 25.79 -17.39 -0.10
CA ARG A 129 26.82 -16.33 -0.14
C ARG A 129 26.30 -14.95 0.22
N VAL A 130 25.02 -14.71 0.01
CA VAL A 130 24.35 -13.46 0.31
C VAL A 130 23.33 -13.70 1.40
N SER A 131 23.46 -12.95 2.50
CA SER A 131 22.52 -12.97 3.61
C SER A 131 21.94 -11.57 3.82
N ALA A 132 20.63 -11.51 4.01
CA ALA A 132 19.93 -10.32 4.45
C ALA A 132 19.26 -10.65 5.79
N HIS A 133 19.75 -10.08 6.88
CA HIS A 133 19.28 -10.33 8.24
C HIS A 133 18.61 -9.09 8.81
N TYR A 134 17.33 -9.20 9.15
CA TYR A 134 16.60 -8.16 9.83
C TYR A 134 16.75 -8.34 11.35
N ASP A 135 17.31 -7.34 12.01
CA ASP A 135 17.40 -7.26 13.46
C ASP A 135 16.15 -6.54 13.98
N ASP A 136 15.30 -7.26 14.71
CA ASP A 136 14.04 -6.77 15.25
C ASP A 136 14.22 -5.83 16.45
N GLN A 137 15.35 -5.89 17.15
CA GLN A 137 15.65 -5.05 18.31
C GLN A 137 16.03 -3.64 17.88
N VAL A 138 16.85 -3.51 16.82
CA VAL A 138 17.27 -2.20 16.30
C VAL A 138 16.52 -1.75 15.04
N GLY A 139 15.73 -2.63 14.42
CA GLY A 139 14.93 -2.34 13.23
C GLY A 139 15.76 -2.12 11.96
N LEU A 140 16.93 -2.77 11.86
CA LEU A 140 17.89 -2.59 10.78
C LEU A 140 18.03 -3.86 9.95
N LEU A 141 18.24 -3.70 8.63
CA LEU A 141 18.55 -4.79 7.73
C LEU A 141 20.05 -4.79 7.44
N VAL A 142 20.73 -5.86 7.85
CA VAL A 142 22.14 -6.10 7.55
C VAL A 142 22.24 -6.98 6.33
N ILE A 143 22.97 -6.50 5.32
CA ILE A 143 23.20 -7.21 4.06
C ILE A 143 24.68 -7.56 4.01
N SER A 144 24.99 -8.85 4.01
CA SER A 144 26.36 -9.36 3.95
C SER A 144 26.54 -10.20 2.69
N VAL A 145 27.62 -9.95 1.96
CA VAL A 145 27.97 -10.64 0.73
C VAL A 145 29.36 -11.24 0.86
N GLN A 146 29.45 -12.55 0.62
CA GLN A 146 30.71 -13.28 0.61
C GLN A 146 31.23 -13.43 -0.83
N GLY A 147 32.46 -13.00 -1.07
CA GLY A 147 33.17 -13.19 -2.34
C GLY A 147 34.57 -13.78 -2.13
N PHE A 148 35.15 -14.34 -3.19
CA PHE A 148 36.55 -14.79 -3.17
C PHE A 148 37.53 -13.62 -3.38
N ASP A 149 37.03 -12.48 -3.83
CA ASP A 149 37.77 -11.24 -3.99
C ASP A 149 37.07 -10.11 -3.21
N ALA A 150 37.87 -9.26 -2.56
CA ALA A 150 37.38 -8.15 -1.76
C ALA A 150 36.60 -7.11 -2.59
N ALA A 151 37.12 -6.75 -3.77
CA ALA A 151 36.48 -5.78 -4.66
C ALA A 151 35.20 -6.36 -5.27
N PHE A 152 35.18 -7.65 -5.60
CA PHE A 152 33.97 -8.32 -6.08
C PHE A 152 32.87 -8.38 -5.01
N ALA A 153 33.19 -8.76 -3.78
CA ALA A 153 32.22 -8.79 -2.68
C ALA A 153 31.59 -7.41 -2.46
N GLN A 154 32.42 -6.35 -2.51
CA GLN A 154 31.95 -4.96 -2.41
C GLN A 154 31.07 -4.56 -3.60
N ALA A 155 31.48 -4.88 -4.84
CA ALA A 155 30.72 -4.55 -6.04
C ALA A 155 29.33 -5.20 -6.05
N VAL A 156 29.24 -6.48 -5.63
CA VAL A 156 27.96 -7.18 -5.51
C VAL A 156 27.09 -6.55 -4.43
N ASN A 157 27.64 -6.25 -3.25
CA ASN A 157 26.87 -5.60 -2.18
C ASN A 157 26.37 -4.21 -2.62
N GLN A 158 27.21 -3.43 -3.30
CA GLN A 158 26.83 -2.12 -3.85
C GLN A 158 25.72 -2.22 -4.89
N GLU A 159 25.77 -3.20 -5.79
CA GLU A 159 24.72 -3.40 -6.79
C GLU A 159 23.41 -3.89 -6.15
N ILE A 160 23.47 -4.74 -5.13
CA ILE A 160 22.29 -5.12 -4.32
C ILE A 160 21.66 -3.89 -3.70
N LEU A 161 22.45 -3.00 -3.06
CA LEU A 161 21.94 -1.79 -2.45
C LEU A 161 21.26 -0.88 -3.46
N LYS A 162 21.91 -0.64 -4.60
CA LYS A 162 21.35 0.18 -5.67
C LYS A 162 20.03 -0.40 -6.18
N LYS A 163 19.99 -1.70 -6.44
CA LYS A 163 18.77 -2.35 -6.94
C LYS A 163 17.66 -2.40 -5.89
N SER A 164 18.04 -2.49 -4.61
CA SER A 164 17.14 -2.40 -3.47
C SER A 164 16.52 -1.01 -3.32
N GLU A 165 17.30 0.05 -3.54
CA GLU A 165 16.80 1.43 -3.56
C GLU A 165 15.79 1.64 -4.68
N GLU A 166 16.11 1.18 -5.90
CA GLU A 166 15.18 1.19 -7.04
C GLU A 166 13.87 0.47 -6.70
N PHE A 167 13.95 -0.74 -6.16
CA PHE A 167 12.78 -1.55 -5.78
C PHE A 167 11.85 -0.83 -4.77
N VAL A 168 12.41 -0.27 -3.70
CA VAL A 168 11.63 0.45 -2.68
C VAL A 168 10.98 1.71 -3.26
N ASN A 169 11.71 2.45 -4.08
CA ASN A 169 11.19 3.65 -4.73
C ASN A 169 10.08 3.31 -5.74
N ASP A 170 10.27 2.27 -6.56
CA ASP A 170 9.31 1.85 -7.58
C ASP A 170 7.98 1.42 -6.96
N ILE A 171 8.02 0.57 -5.93
CA ILE A 171 6.81 0.14 -5.20
C ILE A 171 6.10 1.35 -4.57
N SER A 172 6.84 2.21 -3.90
CA SER A 172 6.28 3.39 -3.23
C SER A 172 5.60 4.33 -4.23
N HIS A 173 6.27 4.61 -5.35
CA HIS A 173 5.71 5.45 -6.40
C HIS A 173 4.54 4.78 -7.12
N GLN A 174 4.57 3.46 -7.33
CA GLN A 174 3.45 2.74 -7.93
C GLN A 174 2.18 2.86 -7.08
N ILE A 175 2.28 2.56 -5.78
CA ILE A 175 1.13 2.66 -4.86
C ILE A 175 0.58 4.09 -4.83
N ALA A 176 1.46 5.10 -4.73
CA ALA A 176 1.05 6.50 -4.74
C ALA A 176 0.35 6.90 -6.05
N ARG A 177 0.88 6.46 -7.20
CA ARG A 177 0.26 6.71 -8.53
C ARG A 177 -1.09 6.03 -8.67
N GLU A 178 -1.22 4.77 -8.24
CA GLU A 178 -2.48 4.02 -8.30
C GLU A 178 -3.56 4.66 -7.43
N GLN A 179 -3.21 5.05 -6.20
CA GLN A 179 -4.15 5.72 -5.30
C GLN A 179 -4.59 7.10 -5.82
N LEU A 180 -3.66 7.89 -6.37
CA LEU A 180 -4.00 9.16 -7.01
C LEU A 180 -4.86 8.95 -8.25
N LYS A 181 -4.54 7.97 -9.09
CA LYS A 181 -5.31 7.63 -10.29
C LYS A 181 -6.76 7.30 -9.92
N PHE A 182 -6.97 6.43 -8.95
CA PHE A 182 -8.29 6.07 -8.46
C PHE A 182 -9.09 7.30 -7.96
N ALA A 183 -8.45 8.17 -7.18
CA ALA A 183 -9.11 9.38 -6.67
C ALA A 183 -9.46 10.38 -7.78
N LEU A 184 -8.64 10.49 -8.84
CA LEU A 184 -8.93 11.32 -10.02
C LEU A 184 -10.08 10.75 -10.86
N GLU A 185 -10.14 9.43 -11.01
CA GLU A 185 -11.26 8.74 -11.69
C GLU A 185 -12.58 8.96 -10.95
N GLU A 186 -12.58 8.82 -9.62
CA GLU A 186 -13.75 9.08 -8.78
C GLU A 186 -14.20 10.55 -8.87
N ARG A 187 -13.24 11.48 -8.88
CA ARG A 187 -13.53 12.91 -9.09
C ARG A 187 -14.18 13.18 -10.44
N ALA A 188 -13.65 12.58 -11.51
CA ALA A 188 -14.21 12.73 -12.85
C ALA A 188 -15.64 12.18 -12.95
N SER A 189 -15.88 11.00 -12.36
CA SER A 189 -17.21 10.38 -12.28
C SER A 189 -18.22 11.26 -11.51
N ALA A 190 -17.81 11.78 -10.35
CA ALA A 190 -18.63 12.69 -9.55
C ALA A 190 -18.92 14.01 -10.29
N GLN A 191 -17.94 14.55 -11.01
CA GLN A 191 -18.11 15.74 -11.84
C GLN A 191 -19.16 15.52 -12.92
N GLN A 192 -19.07 14.42 -13.67
CA GLN A 192 -20.05 14.06 -14.70
C GLN A 192 -21.46 13.94 -14.12
N THR A 193 -21.59 13.24 -12.98
CA THR A 193 -22.88 13.06 -12.29
C THR A 193 -23.48 14.41 -11.85
N TYR A 194 -22.65 15.33 -11.35
CA TYR A 194 -23.07 16.68 -11.00
C TYR A 194 -23.54 17.48 -12.22
N GLU A 195 -22.77 17.45 -13.31
CA GLU A 195 -23.14 18.14 -14.55
C GLU A 195 -24.46 17.61 -15.12
N GLU A 196 -24.65 16.30 -15.15
CA GLU A 196 -25.88 15.65 -15.61
C GLU A 196 -27.09 16.03 -14.74
N SER A 197 -26.93 16.00 -13.40
CA SER A 197 -27.99 16.37 -12.45
C SER A 197 -28.37 17.85 -12.58
N LYS A 198 -27.37 18.72 -12.72
CA LYS A 198 -27.57 20.16 -12.93
C LYS A 198 -28.26 20.44 -14.26
N GLN A 199 -27.88 19.75 -15.33
CA GLN A 199 -28.53 19.87 -16.63
C GLN A 199 -29.97 19.33 -16.60
N ALA A 200 -30.25 18.27 -15.85
CA ALA A 200 -31.62 17.77 -15.67
C ALA A 200 -32.50 18.81 -14.96
N LEU A 201 -31.99 19.44 -13.90
CA LEU A 201 -32.67 20.53 -13.19
C LEU A 201 -32.93 21.74 -14.11
N LEU A 202 -31.92 22.19 -14.86
CA LEU A 202 -32.05 23.31 -15.80
C LEU A 202 -33.04 23.00 -16.93
N ARG A 203 -33.02 21.76 -17.47
CA ARG A 203 -33.99 21.32 -18.48
C ARG A 203 -35.41 21.34 -17.93
N PHE A 204 -35.61 20.88 -16.69
CA PHE A 204 -36.92 20.94 -16.03
C PHE A 204 -37.40 22.39 -15.83
N GLN A 205 -36.52 23.27 -15.34
CA GLN A 205 -36.83 24.70 -15.18
C GLN A 205 -37.21 25.36 -16.52
N ASN A 206 -36.45 25.09 -17.58
CA ASN A 206 -36.71 25.64 -18.92
C ASN A 206 -38.01 25.11 -19.54
N GLN A 207 -38.31 23.81 -19.39
CA GLN A 207 -39.52 23.20 -19.94
C GLN A 207 -40.80 23.71 -19.28
N HIS A 208 -40.74 23.99 -17.97
CA HIS A 208 -41.90 24.44 -17.22
C HIS A 208 -41.95 25.97 -17.04
N GLY A 209 -40.90 26.70 -17.44
CA GLY A 209 -40.83 28.16 -17.33
C GLY A 209 -40.85 28.65 -15.87
N VAL A 210 -40.45 27.80 -14.93
CA VAL A 210 -40.54 28.08 -13.49
C VAL A 210 -39.17 27.98 -12.84
N PHE A 211 -38.71 29.12 -12.30
CA PHE A 211 -37.52 29.16 -11.44
C PHE A 211 -37.82 28.57 -10.06
N ASP A 212 -39.06 28.71 -9.58
CA ASP A 212 -39.54 28.16 -8.31
C ASP A 212 -41.06 27.87 -8.37
N PRO A 213 -41.47 26.60 -8.59
CA PRO A 213 -42.87 26.19 -8.66
C PRO A 213 -43.65 26.45 -7.37
N MET A 214 -43.01 26.36 -6.21
CA MET A 214 -43.64 26.61 -4.91
C MET A 214 -43.99 28.09 -4.75
N ASN A 215 -43.03 28.98 -5.02
CA ASN A 215 -43.26 30.43 -4.91
C ASN A 215 -44.26 30.94 -5.95
N THR A 216 -44.21 30.41 -7.18
CA THR A 216 -45.15 30.79 -8.24
C THR A 216 -46.57 30.29 -7.94
N GLY A 217 -46.70 29.05 -7.44
CA GLY A 217 -47.99 28.49 -7.02
C GLY A 217 -48.59 29.25 -5.84
N ALA A 218 -47.82 29.48 -4.79
CA ALA A 218 -48.27 30.19 -3.59
C ALA A 218 -48.72 31.63 -3.89
N SER A 219 -47.96 32.38 -4.70
CA SER A 219 -48.32 33.75 -5.09
C SER A 219 -49.62 33.81 -5.90
N ARG A 220 -49.86 32.83 -6.79
CA ARG A 220 -51.08 32.76 -7.59
C ARG A 220 -52.29 32.31 -6.78
N SER A 221 -52.11 31.33 -5.88
CA SER A 221 -53.17 30.92 -4.95
C SER A 221 -53.58 32.06 -4.02
N ALA A 222 -52.63 32.87 -3.54
CA ALA A 222 -52.93 34.06 -2.75
C ALA A 222 -53.73 35.11 -3.55
N LEU A 223 -53.40 35.33 -4.82
CA LEU A 223 -54.16 36.22 -5.70
C LEU A 223 -55.59 35.71 -5.92
N MET A 224 -55.77 34.40 -6.13
CA MET A 224 -57.10 33.79 -6.26
C MET A 224 -57.92 33.94 -4.98
N ALA A 225 -57.33 33.67 -3.81
CA ALA A 225 -58.00 33.86 -2.52
C ALA A 225 -58.45 35.32 -2.31
N ASN A 226 -57.63 36.30 -2.72
CA ASN A 226 -58.00 37.71 -2.69
C ASN A 226 -59.17 38.02 -3.63
N LEU A 227 -59.13 37.54 -4.88
CA LEU A 227 -60.22 37.73 -5.85
C LEU A 227 -61.52 37.06 -5.41
N GLU A 228 -61.46 35.88 -4.78
CA GLU A 228 -62.62 35.21 -4.19
C GLU A 228 -63.20 36.01 -3.01
N GLY A 229 -62.34 36.59 -2.17
CA GLY A 229 -62.75 37.48 -1.09
C GLY A 229 -63.44 38.75 -1.61
N GLU A 230 -62.86 39.40 -2.61
CA GLU A 230 -63.45 40.58 -3.27
C GLU A 230 -64.79 40.26 -3.93
N LEU A 231 -64.90 39.10 -4.60
CA LEU A 231 -66.15 38.63 -5.21
C LEU A 231 -67.24 38.39 -4.16
N ALA A 232 -66.91 37.71 -3.06
CA ALA A 232 -67.86 37.45 -1.98
C ALA A 232 -68.36 38.76 -1.34
N GLN A 233 -67.47 39.74 -1.14
CA GLN A 233 -67.85 41.05 -0.63
C GLN A 233 -68.76 41.80 -1.63
N ALA A 234 -68.41 41.84 -2.91
CA ALA A 234 -69.22 42.48 -3.94
C ALA A 234 -70.62 41.84 -4.08
N GLN A 235 -70.72 40.51 -3.95
CA GLN A 235 -71.99 39.79 -3.94
C GLN A 235 -72.87 40.13 -2.72
N ALA A 236 -72.26 40.23 -1.53
CA ALA A 236 -72.97 40.65 -0.32
C ALA A 236 -73.50 42.10 -0.43
N GLU A 237 -72.69 43.01 -0.97
CA GLU A 237 -73.09 44.40 -1.24
C GLU A 237 -74.23 44.48 -2.26
N LEU A 238 -74.17 43.69 -3.34
CA LEU A 238 -75.25 43.59 -4.31
C LEU A 238 -76.56 43.12 -3.66
N TYR A 239 -76.50 42.11 -2.80
CA TYR A 239 -77.68 41.62 -2.08
C TYR A 239 -78.31 42.73 -1.22
N ALA A 240 -77.51 43.48 -0.47
CA ALA A 240 -77.99 44.61 0.33
C ALA A 240 -78.62 45.72 -0.54
N LEU A 241 -77.99 46.06 -1.67
CA LEU A 241 -78.48 47.08 -2.60
C LEU A 241 -79.79 46.66 -3.29
N GLN A 242 -79.94 45.38 -3.62
CA GLN A 242 -81.18 44.83 -4.20
C GLN A 242 -82.36 44.94 -3.24
N GLN A 243 -82.14 44.71 -1.94
CA GLN A 243 -83.17 44.87 -0.90
C GLN A 243 -83.57 46.34 -0.70
N SER A 244 -82.62 47.27 -0.85
CA SER A 244 -82.86 48.68 -0.56
C SER A 244 -83.39 49.50 -1.74
N TYR A 245 -82.92 49.24 -2.96
CA TYR A 245 -83.18 50.09 -4.14
C TYR A 245 -83.93 49.39 -5.29
N GLY A 246 -84.25 48.10 -5.15
CA GLY A 246 -84.95 47.30 -6.15
C GLY A 246 -84.09 46.91 -7.36
N ALA A 247 -84.42 45.79 -7.99
CA ALA A 247 -83.57 45.10 -8.98
C ALA A 247 -83.24 45.89 -10.27
N ARG A 248 -83.90 47.03 -10.54
CA ARG A 248 -83.72 47.82 -11.78
C ARG A 248 -82.96 49.13 -11.60
N SER A 249 -82.49 49.43 -10.38
CA SER A 249 -81.71 50.63 -10.08
C SER A 249 -80.38 50.65 -10.86
N PRO A 250 -79.92 51.83 -11.36
CA PRO A 250 -78.61 51.96 -12.00
C PRO A 250 -77.45 51.49 -11.09
N THR A 251 -77.56 51.69 -9.78
CA THR A 251 -76.56 51.27 -8.80
C THR A 251 -76.44 49.75 -8.73
N VAL A 252 -77.57 49.03 -8.76
CA VAL A 252 -77.59 47.55 -8.78
C VAL A 252 -76.94 47.00 -10.04
N ARG A 253 -77.18 47.62 -11.21
CA ARG A 253 -76.54 47.21 -12.47
C ARG A 253 -75.03 47.43 -12.48
N ASN A 254 -74.55 48.54 -11.92
CA ASN A 254 -73.10 48.78 -11.84
C ASN A 254 -72.38 47.73 -11.00
N HIS A 255 -72.95 47.33 -9.86
CA HIS A 255 -72.39 46.25 -9.04
C HIS A 255 -72.46 44.88 -9.73
N GLN A 256 -73.51 44.61 -10.51
CA GLN A 256 -73.57 43.39 -11.35
C GLN A 256 -72.44 43.34 -12.38
N VAL A 257 -72.14 44.46 -13.04
CA VAL A 257 -71.01 44.55 -14.00
C VAL A 257 -69.67 44.35 -13.30
N GLN A 258 -69.51 44.85 -12.07
CA GLN A 258 -68.31 44.67 -11.26
C GLN A 258 -68.12 43.19 -10.87
N ILE A 259 -69.19 42.52 -10.43
CA ILE A 259 -69.18 41.08 -10.13
C ILE A 259 -68.81 40.29 -11.38
N GLU A 260 -69.42 40.59 -12.53
CA GLU A 260 -69.12 39.91 -13.80
C GLU A 260 -67.66 40.15 -14.26
N ALA A 261 -67.07 41.31 -13.93
CA ALA A 261 -65.66 41.57 -14.17
C ALA A 261 -64.75 40.74 -13.25
N LEU A 262 -65.07 40.66 -11.95
CA LEU A 262 -64.35 39.85 -10.97
C LEU A 262 -64.45 38.34 -11.31
N GLU A 263 -65.63 37.85 -11.69
CA GLU A 263 -65.85 36.47 -12.14
C GLU A 263 -65.01 36.15 -13.38
N ARG A 264 -65.00 37.04 -14.39
CA ARG A 264 -64.17 36.86 -15.58
C ARG A 264 -62.68 36.85 -15.26
N GLN A 265 -62.23 37.68 -14.32
CA GLN A 265 -60.84 37.73 -13.89
C GLN A 265 -60.44 36.49 -13.09
N LEU A 266 -61.28 36.03 -12.17
CA LEU A 266 -61.10 34.79 -11.42
C LEU A 266 -61.03 33.59 -12.37
N GLU A 267 -61.92 33.52 -13.36
CA GLU A 267 -61.95 32.44 -14.36
C GLU A 267 -60.73 32.50 -15.30
N ALA A 268 -60.22 33.68 -15.62
CA ALA A 268 -58.98 33.84 -16.38
C ALA A 268 -57.76 33.36 -15.59
N GLU A 269 -57.70 33.66 -14.29
CA GLU A 269 -56.58 33.27 -13.44
C GLU A 269 -56.63 31.78 -13.08
N ARG A 270 -57.83 31.22 -12.88
CA ARG A 270 -58.07 29.78 -12.75
C ARG A 270 -57.65 29.03 -14.01
N ARG A 271 -57.99 29.54 -15.20
CA ARG A 271 -57.54 28.97 -16.48
C ARG A 271 -56.04 29.09 -16.67
N ARG A 272 -55.39 30.18 -16.24
CA ARG A 272 -53.92 30.31 -16.27
C ARG A 272 -53.23 29.35 -15.31
N LEU A 273 -53.80 29.10 -14.13
CA LEU A 273 -53.30 28.08 -13.20
C LEU A 273 -53.41 26.67 -13.81
N VAL A 274 -54.53 26.37 -14.47
CA VAL A 274 -54.76 25.10 -15.18
C VAL A 274 -53.88 24.98 -16.44
N ALA A 275 -53.63 26.08 -17.18
CA ALA A 275 -52.80 26.08 -18.38
C ALA A 275 -51.29 26.05 -18.06
N ALA A 276 -50.87 26.69 -16.97
CA ALA A 276 -49.48 26.67 -16.49
C ALA A 276 -49.14 25.41 -15.69
N GLY A 277 -50.12 24.58 -15.31
CA GLY A 277 -49.84 23.46 -14.40
C GLY A 277 -50.95 22.45 -14.12
N GLY A 278 -52.07 22.42 -14.86
CA GLY A 278 -53.04 21.31 -14.84
C GLY A 278 -53.68 20.97 -13.48
N GLY A 279 -54.21 21.94 -12.74
CA GLY A 279 -54.93 21.69 -11.47
C GLY A 279 -54.02 21.34 -10.28
N GLU A 280 -54.57 21.47 -9.05
CA GLU A 280 -53.81 21.33 -7.78
C GLU A 280 -52.98 20.03 -7.69
N GLY A 281 -53.49 18.92 -8.22
CA GLY A 281 -52.79 17.62 -8.21
C GLY A 281 -51.50 17.58 -9.05
N ARG A 282 -51.46 18.27 -10.20
CA ARG A 282 -50.27 18.30 -11.08
C ARG A 282 -49.24 19.32 -10.63
N ILE A 283 -49.65 20.39 -9.94
CA ILE A 283 -48.73 21.36 -9.31
C ILE A 283 -47.94 20.66 -8.18
N ASN A 284 -48.61 19.86 -7.35
CA ASN A 284 -47.95 19.07 -6.32
C ASN A 284 -46.97 18.03 -6.91
N GLU A 285 -47.33 17.39 -8.02
CA GLU A 285 -46.43 16.48 -8.73
C GLU A 285 -45.20 17.20 -9.30
N LEU A 286 -45.39 18.37 -9.92
CA LEU A 286 -44.30 19.21 -10.42
C LEU A 286 -43.38 19.69 -9.29
N ALA A 287 -43.95 20.09 -8.15
CA ALA A 287 -43.19 20.51 -6.98
C ALA A 287 -42.35 19.36 -6.41
N SER A 288 -42.92 18.16 -6.28
CA SER A 288 -42.20 16.98 -5.82
C SER A 288 -41.06 16.57 -6.78
N ARG A 289 -41.31 16.58 -8.10
CA ARG A 289 -40.27 16.31 -9.10
C ARG A 289 -39.16 17.36 -9.07
N TYR A 290 -39.52 18.64 -8.92
CA TYR A 290 -38.56 19.73 -8.77
C TYR A 290 -37.68 19.55 -7.53
N GLU A 291 -38.29 19.29 -6.37
CA GLU A 291 -37.58 19.05 -5.12
C GLU A 291 -36.63 17.86 -5.22
N SER A 292 -37.07 16.77 -5.87
CA SER A 292 -36.22 15.61 -6.16
C SER A 292 -35.01 15.98 -7.04
N LEU A 293 -35.20 16.75 -8.12
CA LEU A 293 -34.10 17.20 -8.98
C LEU A 293 -33.14 18.15 -8.26
N VAL A 294 -33.66 19.06 -7.42
CA VAL A 294 -32.85 19.95 -6.58
C VAL A 294 -32.03 19.15 -5.57
N LEU A 295 -32.65 18.16 -4.91
CA LEU A 295 -31.96 17.29 -3.97
C LEU A 295 -30.88 16.46 -4.66
N GLN A 296 -31.17 15.88 -5.83
CA GLN A 296 -30.19 15.13 -6.63
C GLN A 296 -29.00 16.01 -7.03
N ALA A 297 -29.26 17.22 -7.53
CA ALA A 297 -28.20 18.17 -7.87
C ALA A 297 -27.34 18.55 -6.66
N ARG A 298 -27.95 18.75 -5.48
CA ARG A 298 -27.24 19.06 -4.23
C ARG A 298 -26.40 17.87 -3.73
N ILE A 299 -26.95 16.65 -3.78
CA ILE A 299 -26.20 15.43 -3.42
C ILE A 299 -25.00 15.27 -4.35
N ALA A 300 -25.19 15.46 -5.66
CA ALA A 300 -24.12 15.36 -6.64
C ALA A 300 -23.05 16.47 -6.46
N GLU A 301 -23.46 17.69 -6.12
CA GLU A 301 -22.54 18.80 -5.78
C GLU A 301 -21.70 18.48 -4.55
N GLN A 302 -22.33 17.96 -3.50
CA GLN A 302 -21.64 17.56 -2.28
C GLN A 302 -20.67 16.40 -2.54
N ALA A 303 -21.09 15.40 -3.33
CA ALA A 303 -20.24 14.28 -3.74
C ALA A 303 -19.03 14.76 -4.56
N TYR A 304 -19.23 15.68 -5.52
CA TYR A 304 -18.14 16.30 -6.28
C TYR A 304 -17.19 17.08 -5.37
N THR A 305 -17.70 17.86 -4.42
CA THR A 305 -16.86 18.60 -3.47
C THR A 305 -16.03 17.66 -2.61
N MET A 306 -16.63 16.56 -2.14
CA MET A 306 -15.93 15.54 -1.37
C MET A 306 -14.87 14.80 -2.21
N SER A 307 -15.14 14.50 -3.47
CA SER A 307 -14.18 13.83 -4.36
C SER A 307 -13.01 14.73 -4.73
N VAL A 308 -13.22 16.04 -4.89
CA VAL A 308 -12.14 17.03 -5.04
C VAL A 308 -11.23 17.04 -3.81
N ALA A 309 -11.81 17.10 -2.61
CA ALA A 309 -11.05 17.04 -1.35
C ALA A 309 -10.32 15.68 -1.20
N GLY A 310 -10.96 14.58 -1.59
CA GLY A 310 -10.37 13.25 -1.60
C GLY A 310 -9.18 13.12 -2.54
N ALA A 311 -9.27 13.67 -3.75
CA ALA A 311 -8.17 13.69 -4.72
C ALA A 311 -6.98 14.53 -4.23
N GLU A 312 -7.22 15.69 -3.63
CA GLU A 312 -6.15 16.50 -3.06
C GLU A 312 -5.50 15.82 -1.84
N SER A 313 -6.31 15.20 -0.99
CA SER A 313 -5.81 14.36 0.11
C SER A 313 -4.95 13.21 -0.41
N ALA A 314 -5.40 12.46 -1.42
CA ALA A 314 -4.64 11.39 -2.05
C ALA A 314 -3.31 11.88 -2.64
N ARG A 315 -3.29 13.08 -3.24
CA ARG A 315 -2.06 13.71 -3.74
C ARG A 315 -1.07 14.01 -2.62
N ILE A 316 -1.54 14.63 -1.53
CA ILE A 316 -0.72 14.96 -0.36
C ILE A 316 -0.23 13.69 0.33
N GLU A 317 -1.12 12.72 0.56
CA GLU A 317 -0.78 11.44 1.19
C GLU A 317 0.19 10.62 0.34
N GLY A 318 0.02 10.63 -0.98
CA GLY A 318 0.89 9.93 -1.92
C GLY A 318 2.33 10.41 -1.82
N VAL A 319 2.56 11.73 -1.69
CA VAL A 319 3.90 12.30 -1.44
C VAL A 319 4.37 11.98 -0.01
N ARG A 320 3.50 12.12 0.98
CA ARG A 320 3.81 11.90 2.40
C ARG A 320 4.24 10.45 2.70
N LYS A 321 3.61 9.47 2.05
CA LYS A 321 3.84 8.04 2.30
C LYS A 321 4.93 7.45 1.41
N LEU A 322 5.62 8.25 0.60
CA LEU A 322 6.77 7.76 -0.18
C LEU A 322 7.80 7.17 0.77
N LYS A 323 8.24 5.94 0.49
CA LYS A 323 9.27 5.26 1.26
C LYS A 323 10.56 5.25 0.46
N THR A 324 11.67 5.40 1.16
CA THR A 324 13.01 5.42 0.58
C THR A 324 13.93 4.54 1.41
N LEU A 325 14.90 3.93 0.75
CA LEU A 325 15.95 3.18 1.41
C LEU A 325 16.98 4.14 2.01
N ALA A 326 17.11 4.15 3.34
CA ALA A 326 18.16 4.90 4.02
C ALA A 326 19.36 3.99 4.28
N VAL A 327 20.50 4.34 3.68
CA VAL A 327 21.77 3.63 3.87
C VAL A 327 22.48 4.19 5.11
N ILE A 328 22.60 3.37 6.15
CA ILE A 328 23.28 3.73 7.41
C ILE A 328 24.78 3.46 7.29
N SER A 329 25.13 2.32 6.71
CA SER A 329 26.52 1.96 6.41
C SER A 329 26.62 1.50 4.95
N ARG A 330 27.58 2.09 4.23
CA ARG A 330 27.86 1.75 2.83
C ARG A 330 28.65 0.42 2.76
N PRO A 331 28.65 -0.27 1.61
CA PRO A 331 29.40 -1.50 1.42
C PRO A 331 30.89 -1.30 1.73
N THR A 332 31.37 -2.03 2.73
CA THR A 332 32.78 -2.00 3.12
C THR A 332 33.63 -2.79 2.15
N GLN A 333 34.84 -2.30 1.86
CA GLN A 333 35.87 -3.13 1.24
C GLN A 333 36.57 -3.89 2.36
N PRO A 334 36.59 -5.24 2.35
CA PRO A 334 37.19 -5.98 3.45
C PRO A 334 38.71 -5.99 3.35
N ASP A 335 39.41 -5.62 4.42
CA ASP A 335 40.88 -5.60 4.47
C ASP A 335 41.49 -7.00 4.69
N GLU A 336 40.76 -7.90 5.36
CA GLU A 336 41.17 -9.27 5.64
C GLU A 336 40.08 -10.28 5.28
N ALA A 337 40.49 -11.50 4.93
CA ALA A 337 39.58 -12.61 4.69
C ALA A 337 38.97 -13.10 6.01
N LEU A 338 37.64 -13.03 6.12
CA LEU A 338 36.93 -13.46 7.34
C LEU A 338 36.84 -14.99 7.46
N TYR A 339 36.97 -15.70 6.33
CA TYR A 339 36.96 -17.15 6.27
C TYR A 339 38.09 -17.70 5.40
N PRO A 340 38.57 -18.93 5.69
CA PRO A 340 38.17 -19.79 6.81
C PRO A 340 38.78 -19.34 8.15
N ARG A 341 38.03 -19.48 9.25
CA ARG A 341 38.57 -19.26 10.61
C ARG A 341 39.42 -20.47 11.03
N VAL A 342 40.62 -20.59 10.45
CA VAL A 342 41.46 -21.79 10.52
C VAL A 342 41.68 -22.29 11.95
N ALA A 343 42.10 -21.40 12.86
CA ALA A 343 42.36 -21.76 14.26
C ALA A 343 41.11 -22.28 14.97
N TYR A 344 39.97 -21.60 14.80
CA TYR A 344 38.70 -22.01 15.39
C TYR A 344 38.19 -23.33 14.79
N GLY A 345 38.30 -23.50 13.48
CA GLY A 345 37.91 -24.72 12.77
C GLY A 345 38.74 -25.93 13.20
N LEU A 346 40.06 -25.79 13.28
CA LEU A 346 40.97 -26.83 13.75
C LEU A 346 40.74 -27.18 15.22
N LEU A 347 40.53 -26.19 16.08
CA LEU A 347 40.23 -26.43 17.50
C LEU A 347 38.91 -27.19 17.68
N THR A 348 37.86 -26.77 16.96
CA THR A 348 36.55 -27.42 17.01
C THR A 348 36.64 -28.87 16.52
N LEU A 349 37.37 -29.10 15.42
CA LEU A 349 37.63 -30.43 14.91
C LEU A 349 38.41 -31.28 15.92
N LEU A 350 39.44 -30.73 16.54
CA LEU A 350 40.23 -31.42 17.58
C LEU A 350 39.36 -31.87 18.75
N VAL A 351 38.48 -30.99 19.26
CA VAL A 351 37.56 -31.32 20.36
C VAL A 351 36.58 -32.42 19.94
N GLY A 352 35.97 -32.31 18.75
CA GLY A 352 35.04 -33.31 18.24
C GLY A 352 35.69 -34.68 18.03
N LEU A 353 36.88 -34.72 17.44
CA LEU A 353 37.65 -35.95 17.27
C LEU A 353 38.13 -36.52 18.62
N GLY A 354 38.46 -35.66 19.58
CA GLY A 354 38.80 -36.07 20.95
C GLY A 354 37.62 -36.72 21.67
N MET A 355 36.42 -36.18 21.53
CA MET A 355 35.19 -36.79 22.04
C MET A 355 34.91 -38.14 21.38
N LEU A 356 34.99 -38.20 20.04
CA LEU A 356 34.80 -39.45 19.29
C LEU A 356 35.82 -40.52 19.73
N TYR A 357 37.08 -40.13 19.90
CA TYR A 357 38.13 -41.00 20.43
C TYR A 357 37.78 -41.52 21.82
N GLY A 358 37.28 -40.66 22.72
CA GLY A 358 36.80 -41.07 24.04
C GLY A 358 35.71 -42.14 23.96
N VAL A 359 34.71 -41.95 23.11
CA VAL A 359 33.60 -42.91 22.91
C VAL A 359 34.10 -44.24 22.36
N VAL A 360 34.92 -44.21 21.30
CA VAL A 360 35.47 -45.44 20.71
C VAL A 360 36.33 -46.19 21.72
N ARG A 361 37.15 -45.47 22.49
CA ARG A 361 37.99 -46.06 23.55
C ARG A 361 37.16 -46.67 24.67
N PHE A 362 36.07 -46.02 25.07
CA PHE A 362 35.12 -46.57 26.04
C PHE A 362 34.49 -47.86 25.52
N ALA A 363 33.97 -47.85 24.28
CA ALA A 363 33.37 -49.03 23.66
C ALA A 363 34.35 -50.21 23.54
N VAL A 364 35.59 -49.97 23.10
CA VAL A 364 36.63 -51.00 23.03
C VAL A 364 36.99 -51.54 24.41
N ALA A 365 37.05 -50.68 25.43
CA ALA A 365 37.31 -51.12 26.80
C ALA A 365 36.18 -52.01 27.34
N THR A 366 34.92 -51.63 27.14
CA THR A 366 33.76 -52.44 27.55
C THR A 366 33.74 -53.80 26.86
N ILE A 367 34.04 -53.87 25.56
CA ILE A 367 34.10 -55.13 24.82
C ILE A 367 35.22 -56.03 25.33
N ARG A 368 36.37 -55.45 25.73
CA ARG A 368 37.50 -56.21 26.28
C ARG A 368 37.18 -56.78 27.66
N ASP A 369 36.52 -55.98 28.50
CA ASP A 369 36.12 -56.36 29.87
C ASP A 369 35.04 -57.46 29.90
N HIS A 370 34.24 -57.61 28.84
CA HIS A 370 33.28 -58.70 28.68
C HIS A 370 33.87 -59.96 28.01
N LYS A 371 35.15 -59.91 27.58
CA LYS A 371 35.84 -61.00 26.87
C LYS A 371 36.81 -61.76 27.77
N ASP A 372 37.29 -61.10 28.82
CA ASP A 372 37.99 -61.71 29.96
C ASP A 372 36.96 -62.28 30.96
#